data_AF-A0A210W8F5-F1
#
_entry.id   AF-A0A210W8F5-F1
#
_cell.length_a   1.000
_cell.length_b   1.000
_cell.length_c   1.000
_cell.angle_alpha   90.00
_cell.angle_beta   90.00
_cell.angle_gamma   90.00
#
_symmetry.space_group_name_H-M   'P 1'
#
loop_
_entity.id
_entity.type
_entity.pdbx_description
1 polymer ?
#
loop_
_entity_poly.entity_id
_entity_poly.type
_entity_poly.pdbx_seq_one_letter_code
_entity_poly.pdbx_strand_id
1 'polypeptide(L)'
;MASEQRPFRVLGIQQVAIGGTDKQRMKRLWVDMLGLTQTGTFQSERENVDEDILAMGQGAHKVEVDIMQPLDIDRKPAVHTTPLNHIGLWIDDLPLAVQWLTAQGVRFAPGGIRKGAAGYDICFLHPKSNDEFPIAGEGVLIELVQAPAEVIAALG
;
A
#
# COMPACT_ATOMS: atom_id res chain seq x y z
N MET A 1 20.31 25.46 7.08
CA MET A 1 19.41 25.30 5.93
C MET A 1 18.03 25.10 6.52
N ALA A 2 17.12 26.06 6.34
CA ALA A 2 15.77 25.93 6.85
C ALA A 2 15.18 24.65 6.24
N SER A 3 14.84 23.69 7.09
CA SER A 3 14.06 22.53 6.67
C SER A 3 12.79 23.07 6.05
N GLU A 4 12.64 22.98 4.73
CA GLU A 4 11.33 23.16 4.11
C GLU A 4 10.42 22.16 4.82
N GLN A 5 9.51 22.67 5.64
CA GLN A 5 8.58 21.83 6.38
C GLN A 5 7.81 21.01 5.36
N ARG A 6 7.84 19.68 5.54
CA ARG A 6 7.07 18.74 4.72
C ARG A 6 5.60 19.20 4.69
N PRO A 7 5.01 19.50 3.51
CA PRO A 7 3.71 20.17 3.40
C PRO A 7 2.52 19.19 3.49
N PHE A 8 2.75 17.97 3.97
CA PHE A 8 1.75 16.92 4.13
C PHE A 8 2.05 16.10 5.40
N ARG A 9 1.06 15.39 5.89
CA ARG A 9 1.14 14.50 7.05
C ARG A 9 1.00 13.04 6.59
N VAL A 10 1.79 12.18 7.22
CA VAL A 10 1.62 10.72 7.18
C VAL A 10 0.83 10.38 8.44
N LEU A 11 -0.38 9.86 8.28
CA LEU A 11 -1.36 9.73 9.36
C LEU A 11 -1.29 8.38 10.07
N GLY A 12 -0.82 7.34 9.38
CA GLY A 12 -0.75 5.98 9.92
C GLY A 12 -0.64 4.94 8.82
N ILE A 13 -0.70 3.67 9.21
CA ILE A 13 -0.75 2.55 8.27
C ILE A 13 -2.19 2.42 7.76
N GLN A 14 -2.32 2.35 6.44
CA GLN A 14 -3.53 1.91 5.76
C GLN A 14 -3.50 0.38 5.74
N GLN A 15 -2.64 -0.21 4.90
CA GLN A 15 -2.58 -1.65 4.70
C GLN A 15 -1.19 -2.25 4.89
N VAL A 16 -1.15 -3.55 5.19
CA VAL A 16 0.03 -4.40 5.01
C VAL A 16 -0.34 -5.51 4.03
N ALA A 17 0.35 -5.55 2.89
CA ALA A 17 0.08 -6.53 1.86
C ALA A 17 1.03 -7.72 1.94
N ILE A 18 0.46 -8.93 1.88
CA ILE A 18 1.15 -10.19 2.10
C ILE A 18 0.99 -11.08 0.89
N GLY A 19 2.11 -11.46 0.27
CA GLY A 19 2.15 -12.33 -0.90
C GLY A 19 2.32 -13.80 -0.53
N GLY A 20 1.55 -14.67 -1.17
CA GLY A 20 1.73 -16.12 -1.09
C GLY A 20 1.22 -16.84 -2.33
N THR A 21 1.57 -18.12 -2.47
CA THR A 21 1.11 -18.94 -3.60
C THR A 21 -0.31 -19.48 -3.42
N ASP A 22 -0.84 -19.44 -2.19
CA ASP A 22 -2.17 -19.95 -1.84
C ASP A 22 -2.74 -19.10 -0.69
N LYS A 23 -3.74 -18.27 -1.00
CA LYS A 23 -4.36 -17.39 -0.01
C LYS A 23 -5.20 -18.15 1.01
N GLN A 24 -5.70 -19.35 0.71
CA GLN A 24 -6.47 -20.15 1.67
C GLN A 24 -5.60 -20.57 2.86
N ARG A 25 -4.33 -20.91 2.61
CA ARG A 25 -3.36 -21.18 3.69
C ARG A 25 -3.08 -19.94 4.54
N MET A 26 -3.05 -18.76 3.93
CA MET A 26 -2.91 -17.49 4.66
C MET A 26 -4.17 -17.20 5.50
N LYS A 27 -5.37 -17.37 4.95
CA LYS A 27 -6.65 -17.23 5.69
C LYS A 27 -6.69 -18.09 6.93
N ARG A 28 -6.18 -19.33 6.87
CA ARG A 28 -6.11 -20.18 8.05
C ARG A 28 -5.39 -19.52 9.21
N LEU A 29 -4.29 -18.80 8.96
CA LEU A 29 -3.62 -18.04 10.01
C LEU A 29 -4.40 -16.77 10.35
N TRP A 30 -4.59 -15.89 9.36
CA TRP A 30 -5.04 -14.52 9.59
C TRP A 30 -6.50 -14.43 10.04
N VAL A 31 -7.38 -15.25 9.47
CA VAL A 31 -8.80 -15.28 9.81
C VAL A 31 -9.03 -16.29 10.94
N ASP A 32 -8.69 -17.56 10.74
CA ASP A 32 -9.15 -18.60 11.69
C ASP A 32 -8.39 -18.55 13.02
N MET A 33 -7.07 -18.31 13.00
CA MET A 33 -6.26 -18.32 14.23
C MET A 33 -6.12 -16.94 14.88
N LEU A 34 -5.97 -15.88 14.07
CA LEU A 34 -5.78 -14.51 14.57
C LEU A 34 -7.08 -13.69 14.64
N GLY A 35 -8.17 -14.17 14.02
CA GLY A 35 -9.49 -13.56 14.16
C GLY A 35 -9.71 -12.28 13.35
N LEU A 36 -8.92 -12.02 12.30
CA LEU A 36 -9.18 -10.87 11.43
C LEU A 36 -10.46 -11.07 10.63
N THR A 37 -11.20 -9.98 10.43
CA THR A 37 -12.46 -10.00 9.67
C THR A 37 -12.16 -9.76 8.20
N GLN A 38 -12.63 -10.66 7.32
CA GLN A 38 -12.63 -10.38 5.89
C GLN A 38 -13.69 -9.33 5.56
N THR A 39 -13.28 -8.20 4.99
CA THR A 39 -14.16 -7.08 4.63
C THR A 39 -14.38 -6.96 3.13
N GLY A 40 -13.57 -7.63 2.32
CA GLY A 40 -13.71 -7.59 0.87
C GLY A 40 -12.84 -8.60 0.13
N THR A 41 -12.92 -8.53 -1.19
CA THR A 41 -12.10 -9.27 -2.15
C THR A 41 -11.89 -8.41 -3.38
N PHE A 42 -10.74 -8.54 -4.03
CA PHE A 42 -10.46 -7.87 -5.29
C PHE A 42 -9.68 -8.79 -6.22
N GLN A 43 -9.93 -8.65 -7.53
CA GLN A 43 -9.24 -9.41 -8.55
C GLN A 43 -8.88 -8.49 -9.71
N SER A 44 -7.65 -8.65 -10.22
CA SER A 44 -7.19 -7.91 -11.38
C SER A 44 -6.29 -8.78 -12.25
N GLU A 45 -6.75 -9.07 -13.47
CA GLU A 45 -5.95 -9.76 -14.48
C GLU A 45 -4.73 -8.94 -14.90
N ARG A 46 -4.84 -7.60 -14.88
CA ARG A 46 -3.75 -6.68 -15.22
C ARG A 46 -2.63 -6.75 -14.20
N GLU A 47 -3.00 -6.77 -12.92
CA GLU A 47 -2.04 -6.82 -11.81
C GLU A 47 -1.67 -8.27 -11.42
N ASN A 48 -2.25 -9.27 -12.11
CA ASN A 48 -2.09 -10.70 -11.83
C ASN A 48 -2.31 -11.02 -10.34
N VAL A 49 -3.42 -10.55 -9.78
CA VAL A 49 -3.70 -10.65 -8.34
C VAL A 49 -5.13 -11.09 -8.07
N ASP A 50 -5.26 -11.96 -7.08
CA ASP A 50 -6.48 -12.33 -6.39
C ASP A 50 -6.25 -12.13 -4.88
N GLU A 51 -6.96 -11.17 -4.29
CA GLU A 51 -6.73 -10.73 -2.92
C GLU A 51 -7.99 -10.80 -2.05
N ASP A 52 -7.80 -11.16 -0.79
CA ASP A 52 -8.80 -10.98 0.26
C ASP A 52 -8.34 -9.83 1.16
N ILE A 53 -9.23 -8.85 1.37
CA ILE A 53 -8.99 -7.69 2.23
C ILE A 53 -9.46 -8.06 3.63
N LEU A 54 -8.52 -8.15 4.57
CA LEU A 54 -8.80 -8.42 5.97
C LEU A 54 -8.64 -7.14 6.78
N ALA A 55 -9.34 -7.01 7.90
CA ALA A 55 -9.26 -5.82 8.75
C ALA A 55 -8.96 -6.16 10.21
N MET A 56 -8.14 -5.31 10.81
CA MET A 56 -7.92 -5.22 12.26
C MET A 56 -8.03 -3.76 12.73
N GLY A 57 -8.27 -3.54 14.02
CA GLY A 57 -8.50 -2.20 14.55
C GLY A 57 -9.91 -1.67 14.24
N GLN A 58 -10.14 -0.39 14.54
CA GLN A 58 -11.48 0.23 14.48
C GLN A 58 -11.39 1.71 14.09
N GLY A 59 -12.45 2.22 13.44
CA GLY A 59 -12.54 3.63 13.05
C GLY A 59 -11.36 4.08 12.19
N ALA A 60 -10.80 5.24 12.51
CA ALA A 60 -9.62 5.78 11.82
C ALA A 60 -8.33 4.96 12.04
N HIS A 61 -8.30 4.10 13.05
CA HIS A 61 -7.17 3.19 13.34
C HIS A 61 -7.39 1.78 12.75
N LYS A 62 -8.39 1.60 11.89
CA LYS A 62 -8.55 0.35 11.14
C LYS A 62 -7.37 0.21 10.17
N VAL A 63 -6.73 -0.95 10.18
CA VAL A 63 -5.63 -1.33 9.29
C VAL A 63 -6.05 -2.55 8.49
N GLU A 64 -5.80 -2.51 7.18
CA GLU A 64 -6.04 -3.62 6.28
C GLU A 64 -4.83 -4.59 6.26
N VAL A 65 -5.12 -5.88 6.13
CA VAL A 65 -4.13 -6.92 5.85
C VAL A 65 -4.56 -7.63 4.57
N ASP A 66 -3.90 -7.27 3.47
CA ASP A 66 -4.27 -7.73 2.15
C ASP A 66 -3.49 -8.99 1.82
N ILE A 67 -4.15 -10.15 1.90
CA ILE A 67 -3.53 -11.42 1.56
C ILE A 67 -3.73 -11.70 0.07
N MET A 68 -2.63 -11.81 -0.67
CA MET A 68 -2.62 -11.84 -2.13
C MET A 68 -2.03 -13.16 -2.65
N GLN A 69 -2.69 -13.73 -3.66
CA GLN A 69 -2.10 -14.76 -4.52
C GLN A 69 -2.14 -14.33 -5.99
N PRO A 70 -1.28 -14.88 -6.86
CA PRO A 70 -1.39 -14.62 -8.28
C PRO A 70 -2.62 -15.33 -8.87
N LEU A 71 -3.22 -14.74 -9.90
CA LEU A 71 -4.20 -15.44 -10.74
C LEU A 71 -3.52 -16.53 -11.58
N ASP A 72 -2.30 -16.25 -12.04
CA ASP A 72 -1.43 -17.17 -12.77
C ASP A 72 0.01 -17.04 -12.23
N ILE A 73 0.56 -18.13 -11.69
CA ILE A 73 1.86 -18.15 -11.02
C ILE A 73 3.03 -17.85 -11.97
N ASP A 74 2.86 -18.13 -13.26
CA ASP A 74 3.90 -17.96 -14.27
C ASP A 74 3.90 -16.54 -14.89
N ARG A 75 2.90 -15.72 -14.55
CA ARG A 75 2.75 -14.35 -15.06
C ARG A 75 3.29 -13.30 -14.09
N LYS A 76 3.62 -12.14 -14.65
CA LYS A 76 3.93 -10.92 -13.89
C LYS A 76 2.74 -9.96 -13.90
N PRO A 77 2.54 -9.16 -12.84
CA PRO A 77 3.31 -9.09 -11.57
C PRO A 77 3.30 -10.40 -10.74
N ALA A 78 4.42 -10.69 -10.07
CA ALA A 78 4.59 -11.91 -9.28
C ALA A 78 4.37 -11.63 -7.79
N VAL A 79 3.12 -11.30 -7.42
CA VAL A 79 2.73 -10.82 -6.08
C VAL A 79 3.13 -11.76 -4.93
N HIS A 80 3.30 -13.05 -5.21
CA HIS A 80 3.70 -14.08 -4.26
C HIS A 80 5.20 -14.12 -3.93
N THR A 81 6.06 -13.46 -4.70
CA THR A 81 7.52 -13.62 -4.57
C THR A 81 8.10 -12.89 -3.36
N THR A 82 7.50 -11.76 -2.97
CA THR A 82 7.88 -11.02 -1.75
C THR A 82 6.80 -11.25 -0.70
N PRO A 83 7.09 -11.98 0.40
CA PRO A 83 6.07 -12.32 1.41
C PRO A 83 5.45 -11.10 2.10
N LEU A 84 6.26 -10.14 2.53
CA LEU A 84 5.78 -8.80 2.91
C LEU A 84 5.89 -7.91 1.69
N ASN A 85 4.83 -7.87 0.88
CA ASN A 85 4.87 -7.32 -0.47
C ASN A 85 5.02 -5.80 -0.45
N HIS A 86 4.15 -5.10 0.27
CA HIS A 86 4.23 -3.66 0.48
C HIS A 86 3.49 -3.22 1.76
N ILE A 87 3.75 -1.99 2.16
CA ILE A 87 3.06 -1.28 3.23
C ILE A 87 2.39 -0.05 2.62
N GLY A 88 1.12 0.18 2.96
CA GLY A 88 0.38 1.38 2.62
C GLY A 88 0.30 2.37 3.77
N LEU A 89 0.48 3.65 3.44
CA LEU A 89 0.47 4.75 4.38
C LEU A 89 -0.63 5.74 4.02
N TRP A 90 -1.42 6.13 5.03
CA TRP A 90 -2.37 7.23 4.89
C TRP A 90 -1.65 8.57 4.76
N ILE A 91 -1.97 9.31 3.71
CA ILE A 91 -1.50 10.67 3.43
C ILE A 91 -2.69 11.63 3.40
N ASP A 92 -2.58 12.77 4.08
CA ASP A 92 -3.67 13.75 4.14
C ASP A 92 -3.89 14.52 2.82
N ASP A 93 -2.81 14.84 2.11
CA ASP A 93 -2.83 15.44 0.77
C ASP A 93 -1.84 14.70 -0.15
N LEU A 94 -2.32 13.68 -0.85
CA LEU A 94 -1.50 12.84 -1.71
C LEU A 94 -0.91 13.61 -2.91
N PRO A 95 -1.65 14.44 -3.67
CA PRO A 95 -1.07 15.26 -4.73
C PRO A 95 0.08 16.15 -4.25
N LEU A 96 -0.09 16.83 -3.12
CA LEU A 96 0.94 17.71 -2.55
C LEU A 96 2.15 16.89 -2.07
N ALA A 97 1.92 15.72 -1.47
CA ALA A 97 2.98 14.80 -1.09
C ALA A 97 3.80 14.34 -2.29
N VAL A 98 3.15 13.91 -3.37
CA VAL A 98 3.83 13.46 -4.60
C VAL A 98 4.66 14.59 -5.19
N GLN A 99 4.11 15.80 -5.30
CA GLN A 99 4.84 16.96 -5.81
C GLN A 99 6.10 17.24 -4.99
N TRP A 100 5.97 17.34 -3.66
CA TRP A 100 7.08 17.66 -2.78
C TRP A 100 8.13 16.54 -2.77
N LEU A 101 7.72 15.27 -2.61
CA LEU A 101 8.63 14.12 -2.59
C LEU A 101 9.40 13.98 -3.91
N THR A 102 8.75 14.22 -5.05
CA THR A 102 9.41 14.23 -6.36
C THR A 102 10.49 15.32 -6.41
N ALA A 103 10.18 16.54 -5.94
CA ALA A 103 11.15 17.63 -5.87
C ALA A 103 12.33 17.34 -4.92
N GLN A 104 12.13 16.49 -3.91
CA GLN A 104 13.20 16.00 -3.02
C GLN A 104 13.99 14.81 -3.59
N GLY A 105 13.72 14.37 -4.83
CA GLY A 105 14.45 13.26 -5.46
C GLY A 105 13.99 11.86 -5.04
N VAL A 106 12.76 11.73 -4.54
CA VAL A 106 12.16 10.42 -4.25
C VAL A 106 11.67 9.77 -5.54
N ARG A 107 12.03 8.50 -5.74
CA ARG A 107 11.62 7.72 -6.90
C ARG A 107 10.24 7.12 -6.70
N PHE A 108 9.32 7.44 -7.60
CA PHE A 108 8.02 6.78 -7.68
C PHE A 108 8.06 5.58 -8.63
N ALA A 109 7.26 4.56 -8.33
CA ALA A 109 6.99 3.49 -9.28
C ALA A 109 6.07 3.99 -10.42
N PRO A 110 6.08 3.34 -11.59
CA PRO A 110 5.23 3.74 -12.70
C PRO A 110 3.73 3.71 -12.36
N GLY A 111 2.94 4.52 -13.07
CA GLY A 111 1.47 4.49 -13.02
C GLY A 111 0.82 5.71 -12.34
N GLY A 112 1.60 6.56 -11.68
CA GLY A 112 1.10 7.81 -11.06
C GLY A 112 0.00 7.57 -10.02
N ILE A 113 -0.76 8.63 -9.73
CA ILE A 113 -1.93 8.55 -8.86
C ILE A 113 -3.08 7.88 -9.63
N ARG A 114 -3.65 6.83 -9.04
CA ARG A 114 -4.78 6.05 -9.60
C ARG A 114 -5.62 5.43 -8.51
N LYS A 115 -6.77 4.85 -8.84
CA LYS A 115 -7.60 4.11 -7.88
C LYS A 115 -7.00 2.76 -7.51
N GLY A 116 -6.90 2.50 -6.20
CA GLY A 116 -6.52 1.21 -5.61
C GLY A 116 -7.71 0.29 -5.36
N ALA A 117 -7.46 -0.90 -4.80
CA ALA A 117 -8.48 -1.93 -4.56
C ALA A 117 -9.58 -1.48 -3.59
N ALA A 118 -9.21 -0.74 -2.53
CA ALA A 118 -10.15 -0.14 -1.58
C ALA A 118 -10.84 1.14 -2.10
N GLY A 119 -10.59 1.55 -3.35
CA GLY A 119 -11.24 2.70 -4.00
C GLY A 119 -10.63 4.08 -3.67
N TYR A 120 -9.55 4.12 -2.90
CA TYR A 120 -8.79 5.35 -2.63
C TYR A 120 -7.82 5.69 -3.78
N ASP A 121 -7.39 6.95 -3.84
CA ASP A 121 -6.31 7.35 -4.73
C ASP A 121 -4.97 6.92 -4.13
N ILE A 122 -4.13 6.28 -4.95
CA ILE A 122 -2.90 5.64 -4.53
C ILE A 122 -1.77 5.92 -5.50
N CYS A 123 -0.53 5.92 -4.99
CA CYS A 123 0.68 5.80 -5.81
C CYS A 123 1.74 5.01 -5.02
N PHE A 124 2.84 4.64 -5.67
CA PHE A 124 3.88 3.84 -5.02
C PHE A 124 5.24 4.51 -5.09
N LEU A 125 6.02 4.40 -4.02
CA LEU A 125 7.45 4.67 -4.02
C LEU A 125 8.19 3.44 -4.54
N HIS A 126 9.16 3.64 -5.42
CA HIS A 126 9.90 2.53 -5.99
C HIS A 126 10.82 1.89 -4.92
N PRO A 127 10.98 0.56 -4.86
CA PRO A 127 11.85 -0.09 -3.87
C PRO A 127 13.34 0.23 -4.05
N LYS A 128 13.75 0.64 -5.25
CA LYS A 128 15.16 0.90 -5.61
C LYS A 128 15.33 2.31 -6.15
N SER A 129 16.33 3.05 -5.71
CA SER A 129 16.69 4.36 -6.26
C SER A 129 17.35 4.24 -7.65
N ASN A 130 17.66 5.37 -8.28
CA ASN A 130 18.51 5.49 -9.46
C ASN A 130 19.25 6.85 -9.44
N ASP A 131 20.04 7.13 -10.47
CA ASP A 131 20.86 8.36 -10.54
C ASP A 131 20.02 9.65 -10.54
N GLU A 132 18.83 9.62 -11.16
CA GLU A 132 17.91 10.78 -11.23
C GLU A 132 17.13 10.98 -9.92
N PHE A 133 16.72 9.87 -9.28
CA PHE A 133 15.93 9.84 -8.06
C PHE A 133 16.65 8.99 -7.00
N PRO A 134 17.56 9.61 -6.21
CA PRO A 134 18.45 8.89 -5.31
C PRO A 134 17.76 8.35 -4.05
N ILE A 135 16.52 8.75 -3.76
CA ILE A 135 15.77 8.32 -2.57
C ILE A 135 14.67 7.33 -2.96
N ALA A 136 14.57 6.21 -2.24
CA ALA A 136 13.63 5.13 -2.53
C ALA A 136 13.24 4.36 -1.25
N GLY A 137 12.46 3.28 -1.39
CA GLY A 137 12.03 2.45 -0.26
C GLY A 137 13.07 1.44 0.25
N GLU A 138 14.33 1.49 -0.21
CA GLU A 138 15.43 0.61 0.25
C GLU A 138 15.08 -0.89 0.32
N GLY A 139 14.45 -1.39 -0.75
CA GLY A 139 14.00 -2.78 -0.86
C GLY A 139 12.52 -2.99 -0.50
N VAL A 140 11.85 -2.00 0.06
CA VAL A 140 10.42 -2.05 0.41
C VAL A 140 9.60 -1.27 -0.63
N LEU A 141 8.55 -1.90 -1.16
CA LEU A 141 7.53 -1.18 -1.92
C LEU A 141 6.61 -0.46 -0.91
N ILE A 142 6.43 0.85 -1.08
CA ILE A 142 5.61 1.66 -0.18
C ILE A 142 4.49 2.28 -1.00
N GLU A 143 3.26 2.06 -0.57
CA GLU A 143 2.07 2.69 -1.13
C GLU A 143 1.69 3.93 -0.34
N LEU A 144 1.41 5.03 -1.03
CA LEU A 144 0.87 6.24 -0.45
C LEU A 144 -0.61 6.32 -0.84
N VAL A 145 -1.48 6.43 0.15
CA VAL A 145 -2.93 6.36 -0.02
C VAL A 145 -3.56 7.64 0.47
N GLN A 146 -4.37 8.29 -0.38
CA GLN A 146 -5.14 9.47 0.01
C GLN A 146 -6.14 9.10 1.11
N ALA A 147 -5.93 9.66 2.29
CA ALA A 147 -6.80 9.47 3.44
C ALA A 147 -8.17 10.12 3.20
N PRO A 148 -9.27 9.46 3.57
CA PRO A 148 -10.59 10.08 3.55
C PRO A 148 -10.74 11.07 4.70
N ALA A 149 -11.76 11.93 4.62
CA ALA A 149 -11.96 13.05 5.54
C ALA A 149 -12.04 12.62 7.01
N GLU A 150 -12.66 11.48 7.30
CA GLU A 150 -12.79 10.93 8.65
C GLU A 150 -11.44 10.49 9.25
N VAL A 151 -10.51 9.99 8.43
CA VAL A 151 -9.16 9.63 8.88
C VAL A 151 -8.33 10.89 9.11
N ILE A 152 -8.42 11.87 8.21
CA ILE A 152 -7.74 13.16 8.35
C ILE A 152 -8.22 13.89 9.61
N ALA A 153 -9.53 13.91 9.88
CA ALA A 153 -10.09 14.57 11.05
C ALA A 153 -9.66 13.91 12.37
N ALA A 154 -9.45 12.59 12.37
CA ALA A 154 -9.09 11.84 13.57
C ALA A 154 -7.58 11.81 13.85
N LEU A 155 -6.74 11.79 12.80
CA LEU A 155 -5.29 11.52 12.92
C LEU A 155 -4.39 12.69 12.49
N GLY A 156 -4.97 13.76 11.93
CA GLY A 156 -4.26 14.95 11.47
C GLY A 156 -3.87 15.91 12.59
#